data_AF-A0A928CL47-F1
#
_entry.id   AF-A0A928CL47-F1
#
_cell.length_a   1.000
_cell.length_b   1.000
_cell.length_c   1.000
_cell.angle_alpha   90.00
_cell.angle_beta   90.00
_cell.angle_gamma   90.00
#
_symmetry.space_group_name_H-M   'P 1'
#
loop_
_entity.id
_entity.type
_entity.pdbx_description
1 polymer ?
#
loop_
_entity_poly.entity_id
_entity_poly.type
_entity_poly.pdbx_seq_one_letter_code
_entity_poly.pdbx_strand_id
1 'polypeptide(L)'
;MKIEEILAKVAKGEAITEAEKKFLADYKEPVADDASSSSVPRTRLNDEIAKRKEAEKEVEQLKTQVADLTDKVEEMETNGMSEADKAKKEADRELGKLRAQVDALTKERDEATQKVAEMEFTGWVRELATKHNFTDAEYLGFKLRAAGVKTDDANGVAAFMKGLEKDAPGMFKSTAKPGAGTAANGGQNAPQSTAKQRLEELGKKTELTNREVAEVIELQAKVKAEGADGAAGKQE
;
A
#
# COMPACT_ATOMS: atom_id res chain seq x y z
N MET A 1 -46.79 -13.89 -4.20
CA MET A 1 -47.12 -12.71 -5.05
C MET A 1 -46.05 -11.67 -4.79
N LYS A 2 -45.41 -11.12 -5.82
CA LYS A 2 -44.40 -10.06 -5.63
C LYS A 2 -45.10 -8.69 -5.71
N ILE A 3 -44.78 -7.80 -4.77
CA ILE A 3 -45.36 -6.45 -4.73
C ILE A 3 -45.08 -5.67 -6.03
N GLU A 4 -43.89 -5.87 -6.60
CA GLU A 4 -43.44 -5.24 -7.86
C GLU A 4 -44.36 -5.58 -9.05
N GLU A 5 -44.87 -6.80 -9.11
CA GLU A 5 -45.75 -7.26 -10.20
C GLU A 5 -47.13 -6.61 -10.12
N ILE A 6 -47.65 -6.42 -8.89
CA ILE A 6 -48.94 -5.75 -8.66
C ILE A 6 -48.81 -4.25 -8.99
N LEU A 7 -47.74 -3.59 -8.53
CA LEU A 7 -47.47 -2.19 -8.84
C LEU A 7 -47.29 -1.96 -10.35
N ALA A 8 -46.64 -2.88 -11.06
CA ALA A 8 -46.49 -2.80 -12.51
C ALA A 8 -47.82 -2.89 -13.25
N LYS A 9 -48.78 -3.72 -12.79
CA LYS A 9 -50.14 -3.78 -13.35
C LYS A 9 -50.91 -2.48 -13.13
N VAL A 10 -50.81 -1.91 -11.93
CA VAL A 10 -51.42 -0.61 -11.62
C VAL A 10 -50.86 0.49 -12.51
N ALA A 11 -49.54 0.53 -12.68
CA ALA A 11 -48.87 1.50 -13.55
C ALA A 11 -49.30 1.37 -15.03
N LYS A 12 -49.68 0.17 -15.46
CA LYS A 12 -50.22 -0.11 -16.81
C LYS A 12 -51.73 0.13 -16.93
N GLY A 13 -52.42 0.48 -15.84
CA GLY A 13 -53.86 0.70 -15.81
C GLY A 13 -54.71 -0.58 -15.85
N GLU A 14 -54.11 -1.73 -15.54
CA GLU A 14 -54.82 -3.01 -15.52
C GLU A 14 -55.63 -3.20 -14.23
N ALA A 15 -56.78 -3.88 -14.33
CA ALA A 15 -57.62 -4.14 -13.17
C ALA A 15 -56.95 -5.10 -12.20
N ILE A 16 -56.81 -4.67 -10.94
CA ILE A 16 -56.29 -5.49 -9.85
C ILE A 16 -57.37 -6.45 -9.36
N THR A 17 -57.03 -7.72 -9.20
CA THR A 17 -57.92 -8.77 -8.67
C THR A 17 -58.17 -8.60 -7.16
N GLU A 18 -59.26 -9.16 -6.65
CA GLU A 18 -59.59 -9.12 -5.21
C GLU A 18 -58.51 -9.78 -4.34
N ALA A 19 -57.81 -10.80 -4.86
CA ALA A 19 -56.70 -11.45 -4.16
C ALA A 19 -55.48 -10.52 -4.04
N GLU A 20 -55.17 -9.74 -5.09
CA GLU A 20 -54.09 -8.75 -5.08
C GLU A 20 -54.44 -7.55 -4.18
N LYS A 21 -55.72 -7.12 -4.14
CA LYS A 21 -56.17 -6.09 -3.19
C LYS A 21 -56.02 -6.55 -1.74
N LYS A 22 -56.40 -7.79 -1.43
CA LYS A 22 -56.23 -8.37 -0.10
C LYS A 22 -54.75 -8.50 0.28
N PHE A 23 -53.91 -8.90 -0.68
CA PHE A 23 -52.46 -8.93 -0.49
C PHE A 23 -51.91 -7.54 -0.17
N LEU A 24 -52.32 -6.49 -0.88
CA LEU A 24 -51.90 -5.11 -0.59
C LEU A 24 -52.37 -4.62 0.78
N ALA A 25 -53.59 -4.98 1.19
CA ALA A 25 -54.13 -4.61 2.50
C ALA A 25 -53.34 -5.24 3.66
N ASP A 26 -52.85 -6.47 3.47
CA ASP A 26 -52.06 -7.21 4.46
C ASP A 26 -50.54 -7.05 4.28
N TYR A 27 -50.10 -6.30 3.26
CA TYR A 27 -48.68 -6.12 2.94
C TYR A 27 -48.01 -5.22 3.98
N LYS A 28 -46.99 -5.77 4.64
CA LYS A 28 -46.04 -5.01 5.45
C LYS A 28 -44.76 -4.88 4.65
N GLU A 29 -44.33 -3.65 4.41
CA GLU A 29 -43.03 -3.38 3.80
C GLU A 29 -41.95 -4.10 4.64
N PRO A 30 -41.15 -4.98 4.03
CA PRO A 30 -40.03 -5.58 4.74
C PRO A 30 -39.10 -4.43 5.13
N VAL A 31 -38.98 -4.20 6.44
CA VAL A 31 -38.00 -3.26 6.99
C VAL A 31 -36.64 -3.64 6.41
N ALA A 32 -35.88 -2.65 5.95
CA ALA A 32 -34.62 -2.77 5.21
C ALA A 32 -33.46 -3.42 6.01
N ASP A 33 -33.75 -4.36 6.90
CA ASP A 33 -32.76 -5.18 7.61
C ASP A 33 -32.41 -6.46 6.83
N ASP A 34 -33.11 -6.75 5.73
CA ASP A 34 -32.90 -7.94 4.88
C ASP A 34 -32.31 -7.60 3.49
N ALA A 35 -31.46 -6.58 3.43
CA ALA A 35 -30.60 -6.32 2.29
C ALA A 35 -29.12 -6.49 2.69
N SER A 36 -28.48 -7.51 2.11
CA SER A 36 -27.02 -7.63 1.94
C SER A 36 -26.19 -8.07 3.15
N SER A 37 -25.88 -9.37 3.18
CA SER A 37 -24.51 -9.91 3.32
C SER A 37 -23.41 -8.83 3.39
N SER A 38 -22.99 -8.45 4.60
CA SER A 38 -21.68 -7.87 4.98
C SER A 38 -21.75 -6.92 6.20
N SER A 39 -22.93 -6.54 6.69
CA SER A 39 -23.03 -5.63 7.85
C SER A 39 -23.34 -6.39 9.14
N VAL A 40 -22.44 -6.33 10.12
CA VAL A 40 -22.65 -6.91 11.45
C VAL A 40 -23.84 -6.20 12.12
N PRO A 41 -24.86 -6.91 12.65
CA PRO A 41 -25.99 -6.30 13.34
C PRO A 41 -25.52 -5.34 14.44
N ARG A 42 -26.08 -4.13 14.49
CA ARG A 42 -25.67 -3.06 15.44
C ARG A 42 -25.69 -3.52 16.90
N THR A 43 -26.62 -4.40 17.27
CA THR A 43 -26.71 -5.02 18.60
C THR A 43 -25.49 -5.88 18.92
N ARG A 44 -25.11 -6.78 17.99
CA ARG A 44 -23.89 -7.57 18.10
C ARG A 44 -22.63 -6.71 18.16
N LEU A 45 -22.58 -5.64 17.38
CA LEU A 45 -21.46 -4.68 17.43
C LEU A 45 -21.36 -3.99 18.80
N ASN A 46 -22.48 -3.58 19.38
CA ASN A 46 -22.51 -2.96 20.71
C ASN A 46 -22.08 -3.95 21.82
N ASP A 47 -22.53 -5.20 21.74
CA ASP A 47 -22.12 -6.26 22.68
C ASP A 47 -20.61 -6.55 22.59
N GLU A 48 -20.07 -6.56 21.36
CA GLU A 48 -18.64 -6.73 21.10
C GLU A 48 -17.82 -5.56 21.66
N ILE A 49 -18.32 -4.33 21.51
CA ILE A 49 -17.70 -3.12 22.08
C ILE A 49 -17.70 -3.17 23.61
N ALA A 50 -18.80 -3.59 24.22
CA ALA A 50 -18.90 -3.74 25.68
C ALA A 50 -17.90 -4.78 26.21
N LYS A 51 -17.83 -5.95 25.56
CA LYS A 51 -16.86 -7.00 25.90
C LYS A 51 -15.41 -6.55 25.71
N ARG A 52 -15.09 -5.81 24.65
CA ARG A 52 -13.76 -5.24 24.43
C ARG A 52 -13.39 -4.26 25.54
N LYS A 53 -14.32 -3.42 25.95
CA LYS A 53 -14.10 -2.44 27.03
C LYS A 53 -13.90 -3.11 28.40
N GLU A 54 -14.62 -4.21 28.67
CA GLU A 54 -14.40 -5.02 29.87
C GLU A 54 -13.06 -5.73 29.83
N ALA A 55 -12.71 -6.34 28.70
CA ALA A 55 -11.40 -6.98 28.50
C ALA A 55 -10.25 -5.97 28.62
N GLU A 56 -10.40 -4.76 28.09
CA GLU A 56 -9.41 -3.68 28.25
C GLU A 56 -9.23 -3.29 29.72
N LYS A 57 -10.32 -3.19 30.49
CA LYS A 57 -10.24 -2.93 31.94
C LYS A 57 -9.57 -4.07 32.69
N GLU A 58 -9.89 -5.31 32.35
CA GLU A 58 -9.28 -6.50 32.95
C GLU A 58 -7.78 -6.57 32.64
N VAL A 59 -7.39 -6.28 31.40
CA VAL A 59 -5.98 -6.18 30.99
C VAL A 59 -5.26 -5.09 31.78
N GLU A 60 -5.89 -3.93 31.98
CA GLU A 60 -5.27 -2.85 32.76
C GLU A 60 -5.13 -3.24 34.24
N GLN A 61 -6.14 -3.88 34.83
CA GLN A 61 -6.08 -4.39 36.20
C GLN A 61 -4.99 -5.45 36.35
N LEU A 62 -4.90 -6.40 35.41
CA LEU A 62 -3.87 -7.43 35.43
C LEU A 62 -2.48 -6.82 35.26
N LYS A 63 -2.29 -5.81 34.41
CA LYS A 63 -1.02 -5.07 34.31
C LYS A 63 -0.63 -4.44 35.63
N THR A 64 -1.57 -3.77 36.33
CA THR A 64 -1.28 -3.18 37.64
C THR A 64 -0.92 -4.24 38.68
N GLN A 65 -1.65 -5.36 38.73
CA GLN A 65 -1.33 -6.45 39.67
C GLN A 65 0.02 -7.09 39.38
N VAL A 66 0.39 -7.27 38.10
CA VAL A 66 1.71 -7.79 37.73
C VAL A 66 2.81 -6.83 38.15
N ALA A 67 2.62 -5.52 38.00
CA ALA A 67 3.58 -4.52 38.47
C ALA A 67 3.73 -4.59 40.01
N ASP A 68 2.63 -4.55 40.76
CA ASP A 68 2.66 -4.61 42.23
C ASP A 68 3.30 -5.90 42.77
N LEU A 69 3.02 -7.03 42.12
CA LEU A 69 3.62 -8.32 42.49
C LEU A 69 5.10 -8.37 42.13
N THR A 70 5.50 -7.78 41.02
CA THR A 70 6.92 -7.65 40.64
C THR A 70 7.65 -6.84 41.70
N ASP A 71 7.14 -5.67 42.07
CA ASP A 71 7.74 -4.80 43.09
C ASP A 71 7.88 -5.51 44.45
N LYS A 72 6.84 -6.24 44.88
CA LYS A 72 6.89 -7.03 46.13
C LYS A 72 7.90 -8.17 46.08
N VAL A 73 8.01 -8.87 44.95
CA VAL A 73 9.01 -9.92 44.77
C VAL A 73 10.41 -9.31 44.82
N GLU A 74 10.63 -8.17 44.18
CA GLU A 74 11.92 -7.48 44.23
C GLU A 74 12.28 -6.98 45.63
N GLU A 75 11.32 -6.44 46.37
CA GLU A 75 11.50 -6.01 47.76
C GLU A 75 11.86 -7.22 48.65
N MET A 76 11.15 -8.34 48.53
CA MET A 76 11.45 -9.55 49.30
C MET A 76 12.81 -10.16 48.93
N GLU A 77 13.20 -10.14 47.66
CA GLU A 77 14.49 -10.67 47.22
C GLU A 77 15.68 -9.77 47.61
N THR A 78 15.45 -8.48 47.85
CA THR A 78 16.49 -7.53 48.27
C THR A 78 16.54 -7.33 49.78
N ASN A 79 15.52 -7.78 50.52
CA ASN A 79 15.48 -7.71 51.97
C ASN A 79 16.49 -8.69 52.58
N GLY A 80 17.54 -8.16 53.21
CA GLY A 80 18.64 -8.95 53.78
C GLY A 80 19.87 -9.11 52.87
N MET A 81 19.84 -8.59 51.64
CA MET A 81 21.03 -8.46 50.79
C MET A 81 21.91 -7.28 51.24
N SER A 82 23.23 -7.45 51.15
CA SER A 82 24.15 -6.31 51.31
C SER A 82 23.98 -5.32 50.16
N GLU A 83 24.35 -4.05 50.37
CA GLU A 83 24.31 -3.04 49.30
C GLU A 83 25.13 -3.45 48.06
N ALA A 84 26.21 -4.22 48.26
CA ALA A 84 27.01 -4.78 47.17
C ALA A 84 26.24 -5.84 46.37
N ASP A 85 25.46 -6.69 47.03
CA ASP A 85 24.64 -7.72 46.36
C ASP A 85 23.46 -7.09 45.61
N LYS A 86 22.83 -6.06 46.17
CA LYS A 86 21.79 -5.29 45.48
C LYS A 86 22.32 -4.61 44.22
N ALA A 87 23.47 -3.93 44.33
CA ALA A 87 24.11 -3.27 43.20
C ALA A 87 24.51 -4.27 42.10
N LYS A 88 25.02 -5.45 42.48
CA LYS A 88 25.36 -6.51 41.53
C LYS A 88 24.12 -7.03 40.80
N LYS A 89 23.03 -7.25 41.52
CA LYS A 89 21.76 -7.71 40.94
C LYS A 89 21.16 -6.69 39.98
N GLU A 90 21.21 -5.40 40.32
CA GLU A 90 20.79 -4.31 39.44
C GLU A 90 21.63 -4.27 38.16
N ALA A 91 22.96 -4.37 38.30
CA ALA A 91 23.87 -4.42 37.16
C ALA A 91 23.62 -5.64 36.25
N ASP A 92 23.37 -6.82 36.83
CA ASP A 92 23.04 -8.03 36.07
C ASP A 92 21.69 -7.89 35.32
N ARG A 93 20.70 -7.23 35.94
CA ARG A 93 19.42 -6.89 35.29
C ARG A 93 19.59 -5.90 34.15
N GLU A 94 20.35 -4.83 34.37
CA GLU A 94 20.64 -3.84 33.32
C GLU A 94 21.41 -4.47 32.17
N LEU A 95 22.42 -5.31 32.44
CA LEU A 95 23.13 -6.08 31.43
C LEU A 95 22.19 -7.01 30.65
N GLY A 96 21.25 -7.67 31.33
CA GLY A 96 20.23 -8.49 30.69
C GLY A 96 19.34 -7.68 29.73
N LYS A 97 18.83 -6.53 30.19
CA LYS A 97 18.02 -5.60 29.38
C LYS A 97 18.81 -5.10 28.18
N LEU A 98 20.07 -4.72 28.38
CA LEU A 98 20.94 -4.20 27.33
C LEU A 98 21.25 -5.26 26.26
N ARG A 99 21.52 -6.50 26.67
CA ARG A 99 21.69 -7.63 25.75
C ARG A 99 20.43 -7.87 24.91
N ALA A 100 19.26 -7.91 25.55
CA ALA A 100 18.00 -8.08 24.86
C ALA A 100 17.72 -6.93 23.85
N GLN A 101 18.06 -5.69 24.20
CA GLN A 101 17.96 -4.55 23.28
C GLN A 101 18.93 -4.68 22.10
N VAL A 102 20.17 -5.10 22.34
CA VAL A 102 21.16 -5.34 21.28
C VAL A 102 20.67 -6.43 20.32
N ASP A 103 20.12 -7.53 20.83
CA ASP A 103 19.58 -8.61 19.99
C ASP A 103 18.39 -8.13 19.15
N ALA A 104 17.47 -7.37 19.75
CA ALA A 104 16.32 -6.79 19.07
C ALA A 104 16.75 -5.83 17.96
N LEU A 105 17.65 -4.87 18.27
CA LEU A 105 18.16 -3.90 17.29
C LEU A 105 18.96 -4.58 16.19
N THR A 106 19.72 -5.64 16.50
CA THR A 106 20.45 -6.41 15.49
C THR A 106 19.48 -7.06 14.51
N LYS A 107 18.40 -7.68 15.02
CA LYS A 107 17.35 -8.26 14.19
C LYS A 107 16.65 -7.21 13.33
N GLU A 108 16.27 -6.07 13.91
CA GLU A 108 15.66 -4.97 13.16
C GLU A 108 16.59 -4.44 12.06
N ARG A 109 17.88 -4.31 12.34
CA ARG A 109 18.90 -3.90 11.36
C ARG A 109 19.01 -4.92 10.23
N ASP A 110 19.00 -6.22 10.54
CA ASP A 110 19.06 -7.29 9.53
C ASP A 110 17.80 -7.27 8.65
N GLU A 111 16.62 -7.13 9.24
CA GLU A 111 15.35 -7.01 8.50
C GLU A 111 15.31 -5.76 7.63
N ALA A 112 15.78 -4.61 8.14
CA ALA A 112 15.86 -3.38 7.37
C ALA A 112 16.83 -3.52 6.20
N THR A 113 17.99 -4.15 6.42
CA THR A 113 18.99 -4.43 5.38
C THR A 113 18.41 -5.31 4.28
N GLN A 114 17.67 -6.36 4.66
CA GLN A 114 16.98 -7.23 3.70
C GLN A 114 15.91 -6.48 2.90
N LYS A 115 15.10 -5.63 3.55
CA LYS A 115 14.08 -4.82 2.88
C LYS A 115 14.68 -3.83 1.88
N VAL A 116 15.80 -3.17 2.24
CA VAL A 116 16.50 -2.27 1.33
C VAL A 116 17.02 -3.03 0.12
N ALA A 117 17.71 -4.15 0.33
CA ALA A 117 18.19 -4.99 -0.78
C ALA A 117 17.04 -5.48 -1.68
N GLU A 118 15.89 -5.84 -1.10
CA GLU A 118 14.70 -6.24 -1.85
C GLU A 118 14.13 -5.10 -2.70
N MET A 119 14.05 -3.89 -2.14
CA MET A 119 13.59 -2.69 -2.85
C MET A 119 14.53 -2.32 -4.00
N GLU A 120 15.84 -2.33 -3.75
CA GLU A 120 16.87 -2.07 -4.77
C GLU A 120 16.79 -3.09 -5.91
N PHE A 121 16.70 -4.38 -5.57
CA PHE A 121 16.52 -5.44 -6.56
C PHE A 121 15.23 -5.24 -7.36
N THR A 122 14.11 -4.96 -6.70
CA THR A 122 12.82 -4.75 -7.37
C THR A 122 12.86 -3.55 -8.30
N GLY A 123 13.49 -2.45 -7.89
CA GLY A 123 13.71 -1.26 -8.72
C GLY A 123 14.54 -1.59 -9.96
N TRP A 124 15.68 -2.24 -9.76
CA TRP A 124 16.56 -2.69 -10.84
C TRP A 124 15.85 -3.63 -11.83
N VAL A 125 15.07 -4.60 -11.35
CA VAL A 125 14.29 -5.51 -12.21
C VAL A 125 13.25 -4.74 -13.02
N ARG A 126 12.57 -3.75 -12.44
CA ARG A 126 11.59 -2.91 -13.18
C ARG A 126 12.24 -2.11 -14.29
N GLU A 127 13.41 -1.53 -14.03
CA GLU A 127 14.20 -0.83 -15.05
C GLU A 127 14.63 -1.79 -16.16
N LEU A 128 15.13 -2.98 -15.79
CA LEU A 128 15.54 -4.02 -16.73
C LEU A 128 14.36 -4.50 -17.59
N ALA A 129 13.21 -4.77 -16.98
CA ALA A 129 12.00 -5.16 -17.68
C ALA A 129 11.58 -4.10 -18.69
N THR A 130 11.61 -2.82 -18.30
CA THR A 130 11.29 -1.70 -19.19
C THR A 130 12.28 -1.62 -20.35
N LYS A 131 13.58 -1.69 -20.08
CA LYS A 131 14.65 -1.64 -21.09
C LYS A 131 14.54 -2.75 -22.14
N HIS A 132 14.12 -3.94 -21.72
CA HIS A 132 13.97 -5.10 -22.59
C HIS A 132 12.54 -5.33 -23.06
N ASN A 133 11.61 -4.39 -22.82
CA ASN A 133 10.19 -4.54 -23.16
C ASN A 133 9.53 -5.80 -22.55
N PHE A 134 10.04 -6.30 -21.42
CA PHE A 134 9.44 -7.44 -20.73
C PHE A 134 8.12 -7.03 -20.07
N THR A 135 7.12 -7.92 -20.13
CA THR A 135 5.73 -7.59 -19.78
C THR A 135 5.48 -7.60 -18.28
N ASP A 136 6.16 -8.47 -17.54
CA ASP A 136 5.95 -8.68 -16.10
C ASP A 136 7.29 -8.59 -15.34
N ALA A 137 7.49 -7.49 -14.62
CA ALA A 137 8.71 -7.26 -13.85
C ALA A 137 8.83 -8.21 -12.65
N GLU A 138 7.72 -8.59 -11.99
CA GLU A 138 7.77 -9.48 -10.82
C GLU A 138 8.19 -10.88 -11.23
N TYR A 139 7.61 -11.38 -12.33
CA TYR A 139 8.00 -12.68 -12.90
C TYR A 139 9.45 -12.67 -13.41
N LEU A 140 9.92 -11.57 -14.00
CA LEU A 140 11.32 -11.42 -14.39
C LEU A 140 12.24 -11.53 -13.17
N GLY A 141 11.90 -10.85 -12.07
CA GLY A 141 12.65 -10.90 -10.81
C GLY A 141 12.72 -12.31 -10.22
N PHE A 142 11.60 -13.04 -10.24
CA PHE A 142 11.55 -14.45 -9.84
C PHE A 142 12.51 -15.31 -10.69
N LYS A 143 12.51 -15.13 -12.01
CA LYS A 143 13.37 -15.89 -12.92
C LYS A 143 14.86 -15.56 -12.76
N LEU A 144 15.21 -14.30 -12.54
CA LEU A 144 16.58 -13.87 -12.29
C LEU A 144 17.13 -14.47 -10.99
N ARG A 145 16.32 -14.49 -9.92
CA ARG A 145 16.69 -15.16 -8.66
C ARG A 145 16.86 -16.66 -8.83
N ALA A 146 15.92 -17.31 -9.52
CA ALA A 146 16.00 -18.76 -9.78
C ALA A 146 17.24 -19.14 -10.59
N ALA A 147 17.67 -18.27 -11.50
CA ALA A 147 18.88 -18.44 -12.30
C ALA A 147 20.17 -17.99 -11.57
N GLY A 148 20.06 -17.40 -10.38
CA GLY A 148 21.21 -16.88 -9.62
C GLY A 148 21.95 -15.73 -10.31
N VAL A 149 21.27 -14.97 -11.18
CA VAL A 149 21.87 -13.85 -11.91
C VAL A 149 22.06 -12.68 -10.94
N LYS A 150 23.29 -12.19 -10.86
CA LYS A 150 23.63 -11.06 -9.99
C LYS A 150 23.33 -9.74 -10.68
N THR A 151 22.97 -8.72 -9.89
CA THR A 151 22.64 -7.38 -10.38
C THR A 151 23.84 -6.63 -10.95
N ASP A 152 25.05 -6.97 -10.52
CA ASP A 152 26.33 -6.40 -10.96
C ASP A 152 26.94 -7.10 -12.19
N ASP A 153 26.41 -8.26 -12.59
CA ASP A 153 26.90 -9.03 -13.73
C ASP A 153 26.15 -8.65 -15.03
N ALA A 154 26.57 -7.55 -15.64
CA ALA A 154 25.96 -7.07 -16.89
C ALA A 154 25.99 -8.11 -18.03
N ASN A 155 27.04 -8.94 -18.10
CA ASN A 155 27.17 -9.97 -19.13
C ASN A 155 26.22 -11.14 -18.87
N GLY A 156 26.15 -11.60 -17.62
CA GLY A 156 25.21 -12.64 -17.18
C GLY A 156 23.76 -12.20 -17.41
N VAL A 157 23.43 -10.95 -17.07
CA VAL A 157 22.09 -10.36 -17.31
C VAL A 157 21.78 -10.32 -18.80
N ALA A 158 22.69 -9.86 -19.65
CA ALA A 158 22.47 -9.81 -21.09
C ALA A 158 22.28 -11.20 -21.71
N ALA A 159 23.11 -12.17 -21.31
CA ALA A 159 22.99 -13.55 -21.75
C ALA A 159 21.66 -14.18 -21.31
N PHE A 160 21.27 -13.94 -20.06
CA PHE A 160 20.00 -14.39 -19.49
C PHE A 160 18.80 -13.82 -20.24
N MET A 161 18.76 -12.51 -20.46
CA MET A 161 17.65 -11.85 -21.17
C MET A 161 17.52 -12.37 -22.61
N LYS A 162 18.64 -12.60 -23.31
CA LYS A 162 18.65 -13.17 -24.66
C LYS A 162 18.14 -14.60 -24.69
N GLY A 163 18.50 -15.41 -23.70
CA GLY A 163 17.95 -16.76 -23.52
C GLY A 163 16.44 -16.72 -23.28
N LEU A 164 16.01 -15.83 -22.39
CA LEU A 164 14.60 -15.66 -22.04
C LEU A 164 13.75 -15.20 -23.23
N GLU A 165 14.28 -14.34 -24.10
CA GLU A 165 13.61 -13.91 -25.34
C GLU A 165 13.39 -15.06 -26.31
N LYS A 166 14.32 -16.02 -26.37
CA LYS A 166 14.18 -17.23 -27.18
C LYS A 166 13.19 -18.22 -26.58
N ASP A 167 13.24 -18.43 -25.27
CA ASP A 167 12.47 -19.47 -24.59
C ASP A 167 11.03 -19.03 -24.30
N ALA A 168 10.80 -17.74 -24.09
CA ALA A 168 9.51 -17.15 -23.75
C ALA A 168 9.25 -15.83 -24.50
N PRO A 169 9.22 -15.84 -25.85
CA PRO A 169 9.05 -14.63 -26.66
C PRO A 169 7.73 -13.89 -26.35
N GLY A 170 6.67 -14.61 -25.97
CA GLY A 170 5.37 -14.02 -25.62
C GLY A 170 5.38 -13.12 -24.37
N MET A 171 6.44 -13.18 -23.56
CA MET A 171 6.61 -12.30 -22.40
C MET A 171 7.23 -10.94 -22.77
N PHE A 172 7.69 -10.78 -24.01
CA PHE A 172 8.28 -9.54 -24.52
C PHE A 172 7.24 -8.80 -25.37
N LYS A 173 7.07 -7.50 -25.10
CA LYS A 173 6.19 -6.64 -25.88
C LYS A 173 6.78 -6.46 -27.26
N SER A 174 5.98 -6.74 -28.29
CA SER A 174 6.39 -6.48 -29.66
C SER A 174 6.58 -4.99 -29.89
N THR A 175 7.72 -4.62 -30.46
CA THR A 175 7.98 -3.25 -30.97
C THR A 175 7.33 -3.02 -32.34
N ALA A 176 6.61 -3.99 -32.88
CA ALA A 176 5.86 -3.82 -34.11
C ALA A 176 4.86 -2.68 -33.92
N LYS A 177 5.06 -1.60 -34.68
CA LYS A 177 4.06 -0.55 -34.90
C LYS A 177 2.73 -1.27 -35.18
N PRO A 178 1.63 -0.95 -34.47
CA PRO A 178 0.32 -1.46 -34.83
C PRO A 178 0.14 -1.25 -36.34
N GLY A 179 -0.14 -2.34 -37.05
CA GLY A 179 -0.30 -2.32 -38.49
C GLY A 179 -1.20 -1.16 -38.91
N ALA A 180 -0.87 -0.52 -40.02
CA ALA A 180 -1.59 0.61 -40.60
C ALA A 180 -3.03 0.20 -40.97
N GLY A 181 -3.89 0.11 -39.97
CA GLY A 181 -5.33 0.18 -40.08
C GLY A 181 -5.73 1.61 -39.81
N THR A 182 -6.35 2.24 -40.79
CA THR A 182 -6.95 3.57 -40.73
C THR A 182 -7.86 3.71 -39.50
N ALA A 183 -7.32 4.30 -38.42
CA ALA A 183 -8.13 4.86 -37.36
C ALA A 183 -8.35 6.34 -37.66
N ALA A 184 -9.61 6.65 -37.96
CA ALA A 184 -10.11 8.01 -38.06
C ALA A 184 -9.86 8.77 -36.75
N ASN A 185 -9.46 10.02 -36.90
CA ASN A 185 -9.44 11.13 -35.94
C ASN A 185 -9.92 10.87 -34.51
N GLY A 186 -9.05 11.19 -33.54
CA GLY A 186 -9.48 11.53 -32.18
C GLY A 186 -8.38 11.33 -31.14
N GLY A 187 -7.46 12.29 -31.01
CA GLY A 187 -6.46 12.27 -29.94
C GLY A 187 -5.39 13.33 -30.16
N GLN A 188 -5.66 14.53 -29.65
CA GLN A 188 -4.85 15.72 -29.80
C GLN A 188 -3.37 15.47 -29.49
N ASN A 189 -2.52 15.75 -30.48
CA ASN A 189 -1.19 16.31 -30.20
C ASN A 189 -1.40 17.60 -29.42
N ALA A 190 -1.37 17.54 -28.09
CA ALA A 190 -1.12 18.72 -27.30
C ALA A 190 0.30 19.19 -27.66
N PRO A 191 0.49 20.46 -28.05
CA PRO A 191 1.83 20.99 -28.27
C PRO A 191 2.64 20.78 -27.00
N GLN A 192 3.86 20.23 -27.10
CA GLN A 192 4.77 20.16 -25.97
C GLN A 192 4.99 21.59 -25.46
N SER A 193 4.30 21.97 -24.40
CA SER A 193 4.53 23.25 -23.74
C SER A 193 5.90 23.18 -23.08
N THR A 194 6.70 24.22 -23.30
CA THR A 194 8.03 24.33 -22.68
C THR A 194 7.89 24.28 -21.15
N ALA A 195 8.93 23.84 -20.43
CA ALA A 195 8.89 23.74 -18.96
C ALA A 195 8.43 25.06 -18.29
N LYS A 196 8.76 26.21 -18.90
CA LYS A 196 8.29 27.54 -18.47
C LYS A 196 6.79 27.75 -18.65
N GLN A 197 6.24 27.34 -19.80
CA GLN A 197 4.80 27.45 -20.07
C GLN A 197 3.98 26.54 -19.15
N ARG A 198 4.47 25.33 -18.89
CA ARG A 198 3.82 24.39 -17.97
C ARG A 198 3.81 24.89 -16.52
N LEU A 199 4.91 25.52 -16.09
CA LEU A 199 5.00 26.15 -14.78
C LEU A 199 4.02 27.33 -14.64
N GLU A 200 3.84 28.13 -15.69
CA GLU A 200 2.88 29.25 -15.71
C GLU A 200 1.42 28.79 -15.68
N GLU A 201 1.10 27.68 -16.35
CA GLU A 201 -0.23 27.04 -16.28
C GLU A 201 -0.54 26.53 -14.86
N LEU A 202 0.43 25.88 -14.22
CA LEU A 202 0.29 25.37 -12.85
C LEU A 202 0.18 26.53 -11.84
N GLY A 203 0.90 27.63 -12.05
CA GLY A 203 0.80 28.84 -11.23
C GLY A 203 -0.53 29.59 -11.34
N LYS A 204 -1.33 29.33 -12.39
CA LYS A 204 -2.68 29.88 -12.56
C LYS A 204 -3.77 29.05 -11.86
N LYS A 205 -3.44 27.86 -11.35
CA LYS A 205 -4.37 27.05 -10.55
C LYS A 205 -4.40 27.56 -9.11
N THR A 206 -5.59 27.74 -8.56
CA THR A 206 -5.81 28.15 -7.17
C THR A 206 -5.46 27.06 -6.17
N GLU A 207 -5.56 25.79 -6.57
CA GLU A 207 -5.18 24.63 -5.76
C GLU A 207 -4.41 23.63 -6.62
N LEU A 208 -3.32 23.12 -6.06
CA LEU A 208 -2.46 22.11 -6.69
C LEU A 208 -2.59 20.79 -5.95
N THR A 209 -2.68 19.69 -6.69
CA THR A 209 -2.60 18.36 -6.10
C THR A 209 -1.17 18.01 -5.68
N ASN A 210 -0.99 17.07 -4.75
CA ASN A 210 0.35 16.62 -4.32
C ASN A 210 1.25 16.18 -5.49
N ARG A 211 0.66 15.64 -6.56
CA ARG A 211 1.36 15.26 -7.79
C ARG A 211 1.82 16.47 -8.59
N GLU A 212 0.99 17.50 -8.67
CA GLU A 212 1.33 18.75 -9.37
C GLU A 212 2.32 19.59 -8.57
N VAL A 213 2.33 19.51 -7.24
CA VAL A 213 3.36 20.13 -6.39
C VAL A 213 4.73 19.50 -6.68
N ALA A 214 4.81 18.17 -6.78
CA ALA A 214 6.04 17.49 -7.18
C ALA A 214 6.49 17.88 -8.60
N GLU A 215 5.54 17.99 -9.53
CA GLU A 215 5.79 18.43 -10.92
C GLU A 215 6.32 19.86 -10.97
N VAL A 216 5.79 20.79 -10.16
CA VAL A 216 6.29 22.17 -10.04
C VAL A 216 7.74 22.20 -9.58
N ILE A 217 8.11 21.38 -8.58
CA ILE A 217 9.49 21.32 -8.06
C ILE A 217 10.45 20.83 -9.16
N GLU A 218 10.09 19.79 -9.89
CA GLU A 218 10.89 19.23 -10.97
C GLU A 218 11.04 20.22 -12.14
N LEU A 219 9.95 20.88 -12.53
CA LEU A 219 9.95 21.90 -13.59
C LEU A 219 10.76 23.14 -13.20
N GLN A 220 10.73 23.57 -11.94
CA GLN A 220 11.57 24.66 -11.44
C GLN A 220 13.05 24.31 -11.48
N ALA A 221 13.42 23.08 -11.11
CA ALA A 221 14.80 22.61 -11.21
C ALA A 221 15.29 22.58 -12.66
N LYS A 222 14.44 22.11 -13.59
CA LYS A 222 14.74 22.03 -15.02
C LYS A 222 14.91 23.42 -15.66
N VAL A 223 14.03 24.37 -15.34
CA VAL A 223 14.15 25.76 -15.82
C VAL A 223 15.40 26.45 -15.28
N LYS A 224 15.81 26.13 -14.04
CA LYS A 224 17.04 26.68 -13.43
C LYS A 224 18.30 26.10 -14.08
N ALA A 225 18.30 24.81 -14.44
CA ALA A 225 19.39 24.18 -15.18
C ALA A 225 19.51 24.75 -16.62
N GLU A 226 18.40 24.90 -17.34
CA GLU A 226 18.37 25.50 -18.68
C GLU A 226 18.81 26.98 -18.69
N GLY A 227 18.59 27.70 -17.59
CA GLY A 227 19.07 29.08 -17.41
C GLY A 227 20.58 29.19 -17.10
N ALA A 228 21.19 28.14 -16.54
CA ALA A 228 22.61 28.12 -16.20
C ALA A 228 23.50 27.82 -17.41
N ASP A 229 23.06 26.93 -18.31
CA ASP A 229 23.80 26.61 -19.55
C ASP A 229 23.78 27.75 -20.57
N GLY A 230 22.78 28.64 -20.53
CA GLY A 230 22.72 29.83 -21.39
C GLY A 230 23.68 30.96 -21.00
N ALA A 231 24.24 30.94 -19.78
CA ALA A 231 25.15 31.98 -19.29
C ALA A 231 26.64 31.65 -19.50
N ALA A 232 26.98 30.38 -19.79
CA ALA A 232 28.36 29.94 -20.01
C ALA A 232 28.84 30.04 -21.47
N GLY A 233 27.96 30.38 -22.42
CA GLY A 233 28.24 30.40 -23.87
C GLY A 233 28.55 31.76 -24.50
N LYS A 234 28.84 32.80 -23.71
CA LYS A 234 29.31 34.11 -24.22
C LYS A 234 30.60 34.53 -23.56
N GLN A 235 31.67 33.82 -23.85
CA GLN A 235 33.04 34.33 -23.79
C GLN A 235 33.92 33.44 -24.65
N GLU A 236 33.95 33.75 -25.95
CA GLU A 236 35.14 33.88 -26.80
C GLU A 236 34.76 34.58 -28.11
#